data_AF-A0AB72YW93-F1
#
_entry.id   AF-A0AB72YW93-F1
#
_cell.length_a   1.000
_cell.length_b   1.000
_cell.length_c   1.000
_cell.angle_alpha   90.00
_cell.angle_beta   90.00
_cell.angle_gamma   90.00
#
_symmetry.space_group_name_H-M   'P 1'
#
loop_
_entity.id
_entity.type
_entity.pdbx_description
1 polymer ?
#
loop_
_entity_poly.entity_id
_entity_poly.type
_entity_poly.pdbx_seq_one_letter_code
_entity_poly.pdbx_strand_id
1 'polypeptide(L)'
;MLEIEYNNKPSTLFYLDKDLYFEKVNDEYKYSAKKLKEFNRLQNVFWRAIEKKKSNDNVKHNIRKYNIIPAWVLFQNFSFGDLSTFYRTTLPTYRNKVSKRIENLIEKNTGISIKLPEKLLCAWLNSIRFLRNRIAHTDIIYGINFTNTCAKHHSDEEMYVNIEKYKYQQRLVTFLLAMKKIFMSMPENNIIEWNETLTKIENKCSEHNFIKLSRLGVIENNLSYFKITK
;
A
#
# COMPACT_ATOMS: atom_id res chain seq x y z
N MET A 1 9.44 14.56 24.68
CA MET A 1 9.71 13.18 24.24
C MET A 1 9.26 12.28 25.36
N LEU A 2 8.31 11.38 25.14
CA LEU A 2 8.04 10.33 26.11
C LEU A 2 9.18 9.32 26.00
N GLU A 3 10.12 9.34 26.94
CA GLU A 3 10.97 8.18 27.20
C GLU A 3 10.06 7.10 27.73
N ILE A 4 9.79 6.08 26.89
CA ILE A 4 8.92 4.98 27.27
C ILE A 4 9.82 3.82 27.66
N GLU A 5 9.93 3.60 28.97
CA GLU A 5 10.59 2.46 29.59
C GLU A 5 10.06 1.12 29.06
N TYR A 6 10.97 0.17 29.03
CA TYR A 6 10.85 -1.11 28.37
C TYR A 6 10.16 -2.11 29.30
N ASN A 7 8.87 -2.31 29.11
CA ASN A 7 8.13 -3.46 29.66
C ASN A 7 7.19 -3.97 28.59
N ASN A 8 7.07 -5.30 28.46
CA ASN A 8 6.20 -6.03 27.53
C ASN A 8 4.93 -5.23 27.22
N LYS A 9 4.96 -4.45 26.13
CA LYS A 9 3.87 -3.53 25.86
C LYS A 9 2.63 -4.38 25.58
N PRO A 10 1.46 -4.03 26.13
CA PRO A 10 0.24 -4.76 25.83
C PRO A 10 0.09 -4.85 24.31
N SER A 11 -0.47 -5.95 23.81
CA SER A 11 -0.59 -6.21 22.36
C SER A 11 -1.25 -5.05 21.60
N THR A 12 -2.06 -4.25 22.28
CA THR A 12 -2.68 -3.02 21.75
C THR A 12 -1.69 -1.90 21.43
N LEU A 13 -0.44 -1.94 21.91
CA LEU A 13 0.59 -0.92 21.72
C LEU A 13 1.83 -1.44 20.98
N PHE A 14 1.66 -2.54 20.24
CA PHE A 14 2.74 -3.15 19.45
C PHE A 14 3.47 -2.17 18.52
N TYR A 15 2.78 -1.12 18.05
CA TYR A 15 3.38 -0.10 17.18
C TYR A 15 4.45 0.77 17.89
N LEU A 16 4.53 0.71 19.22
CA LEU A 16 5.59 1.36 20.01
C LEU A 16 6.69 0.39 20.43
N ASP A 17 6.61 -0.87 20.03
CA ASP A 17 7.61 -1.89 20.32
C ASP A 17 8.83 -1.72 19.40
N LYS A 18 10.03 -1.63 19.98
CA LYS A 18 11.27 -1.46 19.22
C LYS A 18 11.65 -2.71 18.45
N ASP A 19 11.22 -3.90 18.89
CA ASP A 19 11.47 -5.16 18.18
C ASP A 19 10.83 -5.19 16.79
N LEU A 20 9.81 -4.36 16.56
CA LEU A 20 9.19 -4.22 15.25
C LEU A 20 10.12 -3.52 14.24
N TYR A 21 11.08 -2.72 14.70
CA TYR A 21 11.84 -1.77 13.87
C TYR A 21 13.36 -1.98 13.91
N PHE A 22 13.88 -2.54 15.01
CA PHE A 22 15.31 -2.67 15.26
C PHE A 22 15.67 -4.11 15.57
N GLU A 23 16.78 -4.57 14.99
CA GLU A 23 17.35 -5.88 15.31
C GLU A 23 17.99 -5.82 16.70
N LYS A 24 17.79 -6.88 17.48
CA LYS A 24 18.36 -7.04 18.82
C LYS A 24 19.55 -8.00 18.74
N VAL A 25 20.70 -7.60 19.27
CA VAL A 25 21.95 -8.39 19.34
C VAL A 25 22.49 -8.28 20.76
N ASN A 26 22.66 -9.41 21.46
CA ASN A 26 23.15 -9.47 22.85
C ASN A 26 22.43 -8.47 23.78
N ASP A 27 21.11 -8.50 23.75
CA ASP A 27 20.23 -7.60 24.50
C ASP A 27 20.21 -6.12 24.14
N GLU A 28 21.02 -5.70 23.18
CA GLU A 28 21.05 -4.32 22.69
C GLU A 28 20.43 -4.16 21.29
N TYR A 29 19.84 -2.99 21.05
CA TYR A 29 19.32 -2.65 19.73
C TYR A 29 20.38 -2.09 18.81
N LYS A 30 20.45 -2.65 17.60
CA LYS A 30 21.31 -2.12 16.55
C LYS A 30 20.65 -0.89 15.88
N TYR A 31 21.17 0.28 16.18
CA TYR A 31 20.76 1.53 15.55
C TYR A 31 21.70 1.89 14.39
N SER A 32 21.15 2.17 13.22
CA SER A 32 21.83 3.01 12.23
C SER A 32 21.21 4.40 12.26
N ALA A 33 22.00 5.44 12.02
CA ALA A 33 21.50 6.82 11.96
C ALA A 33 20.31 6.96 11.00
N LYS A 34 20.36 6.24 9.86
CA LYS A 34 19.26 6.16 8.89
C LYS A 34 18.00 5.51 9.48
N LYS A 35 18.10 4.31 10.09
CA LYS A 35 16.93 3.62 10.68
C LYS A 35 16.32 4.46 11.81
N LEU A 36 17.15 5.07 12.66
CA LEU A 36 16.68 5.93 13.74
C LEU A 36 15.92 7.15 13.22
N LYS A 37 16.45 7.81 12.17
CA LYS A 37 15.75 8.92 11.50
C LYS A 37 14.41 8.49 10.91
N GLU A 38 14.33 7.32 10.27
CA GLU A 38 13.08 6.79 9.73
C GLU A 38 12.06 6.45 10.83
N PHE A 39 12.52 5.86 11.93
CA PHE A 39 11.69 5.57 13.09
C PHE A 39 11.15 6.85 13.75
N ASN A 40 11.99 7.87 13.97
CA ASN A 40 11.55 9.14 14.51
C ASN A 40 10.53 9.83 13.59
N ARG A 41 10.72 9.73 12.27
CA ARG A 41 9.73 10.23 11.30
C ARG A 41 8.40 9.47 11.40
N LEU A 42 8.44 8.15 11.62
CA LEU A 42 7.26 7.33 11.83
C LEU A 42 6.52 7.71 13.11
N GLN A 43 7.25 7.94 14.22
CA GLN A 43 6.66 8.43 15.47
C GLN A 43 5.91 9.76 15.25
N ASN A 44 6.49 10.68 14.48
CA ASN A 44 5.82 11.92 14.11
C ASN A 44 4.56 11.70 13.25
N VAL A 45 4.55 10.69 12.38
CA VAL A 45 3.35 10.30 11.61
C VAL A 45 2.24 9.84 12.57
N PHE A 46 2.57 9.02 13.57
CA PHE A 46 1.62 8.55 14.56
C PHE A 46 0.98 9.72 15.33
N TRP A 47 1.81 10.63 15.83
CA TRP A 47 1.32 11.81 16.56
C TRP A 47 0.43 12.70 15.70
N ARG A 48 0.82 12.97 14.45
CA ARG A 48 -0.01 13.77 13.53
C ARG A 48 -1.33 13.12 13.20
N ALA A 49 -1.38 11.79 13.06
CA ALA A 49 -2.63 11.07 12.81
C ALA A 49 -3.61 11.23 13.98
N ILE A 50 -3.10 11.14 15.22
CA ILE A 50 -3.89 11.35 16.44
C ILE A 50 -4.33 12.82 16.56
N GLU A 51 -3.40 13.77 16.38
CA GLU A 51 -3.66 15.20 16.59
C GLU A 51 -4.70 15.76 15.62
N LYS A 52 -4.61 15.40 14.33
CA LYS A 52 -5.60 15.78 13.31
C LYS A 52 -7.02 15.32 13.63
N LYS A 53 -7.14 14.30 14.47
CA LYS A 53 -8.40 13.65 14.82
C LYS A 53 -8.64 13.69 16.34
N LYS A 54 -8.06 14.66 17.04
CA LYS A 54 -8.20 14.83 18.50
C LYS A 54 -9.65 15.02 18.97
N SER A 55 -10.53 15.50 18.09
CA SER A 55 -11.97 15.65 18.34
C SER A 55 -12.75 14.34 18.15
N ASN A 56 -12.14 13.29 17.60
CA ASN A 56 -12.79 11.98 17.47
C ASN A 56 -13.01 11.37 18.86
N ASP A 57 -14.23 10.89 19.12
CA ASP A 57 -14.63 10.39 20.43
C ASP A 57 -13.79 9.21 20.91
N ASN A 58 -13.38 8.31 20.01
CA ASN A 58 -12.51 7.19 20.37
C ASN A 58 -11.12 7.66 20.79
N VAL A 59 -10.55 8.63 20.07
CA VAL A 59 -9.25 9.23 20.42
C VAL A 59 -9.34 9.93 21.77
N LYS A 60 -10.35 10.79 21.95
CA LYS A 60 -10.60 11.55 23.18
C LYS A 60 -10.84 10.64 24.39
N HIS A 61 -11.66 9.60 24.23
CA HIS A 61 -11.95 8.63 25.28
C HIS A 61 -10.67 7.92 25.74
N ASN A 62 -9.88 7.40 24.79
CA ASN A 62 -8.68 6.63 25.12
C ASN A 62 -7.57 7.48 25.76
N ILE A 63 -7.37 8.73 25.29
CA ILE A 63 -6.44 9.67 25.92
C ILE A 63 -6.89 10.00 27.35
N ARG A 64 -8.16 10.36 27.54
CA ARG A 64 -8.67 10.78 28.86
C ARG A 64 -8.71 9.65 29.88
N LYS A 65 -9.08 8.44 29.45
CA LYS A 65 -9.30 7.31 30.36
C LYS A 65 -8.05 6.50 30.63
N TYR A 66 -7.16 6.36 29.64
CA TYR A 66 -6.01 5.45 29.70
C TYR A 66 -4.67 6.13 29.40
N ASN A 67 -4.66 7.39 28.97
CA ASN A 67 -3.47 8.12 28.50
C ASN A 67 -2.65 7.37 27.43
N ILE A 68 -3.33 6.51 26.66
CA ILE A 68 -2.73 5.55 25.74
C ILE A 68 -3.64 5.47 24.51
N ILE A 69 -3.05 5.33 23.31
CA ILE A 69 -3.80 5.10 22.06
C ILE A 69 -3.59 3.65 21.61
N PRO A 70 -4.63 2.79 21.65
CA PRO A 70 -4.55 1.46 21.06
C PRO A 70 -4.29 1.52 19.55
N ALA A 71 -3.61 0.50 19.02
CA ALA A 71 -3.27 0.38 17.62
C ALA A 71 -4.51 0.42 16.72
N TRP A 72 -5.62 -0.22 17.11
CA TRP A 72 -6.84 -0.17 16.30
C TRP A 72 -7.40 1.26 16.17
N VAL A 73 -7.30 2.09 17.23
CA VAL A 73 -7.67 3.52 17.18
C VAL A 73 -6.70 4.28 16.27
N LEU A 74 -5.40 4.02 16.42
CA LEU A 74 -4.37 4.66 15.62
C LEU A 74 -4.57 4.39 14.12
N PHE A 75 -4.77 3.13 13.75
CA PHE A 75 -4.84 2.69 12.36
C PHE A 75 -6.14 3.14 11.67
N GLN A 76 -7.23 3.33 12.41
CA GLN A 76 -8.45 3.98 11.89
C GLN A 76 -8.20 5.43 11.44
N ASN A 77 -7.16 6.08 11.96
CA ASN A 77 -6.81 7.46 11.64
C ASN A 77 -5.64 7.57 10.65
N PHE A 78 -5.10 6.46 10.16
CA PHE A 78 -4.02 6.47 9.17
C PHE A 78 -4.54 6.68 7.76
N SER A 79 -3.84 7.54 7.01
CA SER A 79 -3.95 7.50 5.56
C SER A 79 -3.22 6.29 4.98
N PHE A 80 -3.50 5.95 3.72
CA PHE A 80 -2.72 4.96 2.98
C PHE A 80 -1.21 5.27 2.98
N GLY A 81 -0.84 6.56 2.93
CA GLY A 81 0.56 6.99 2.99
C GLY A 81 1.21 6.71 4.34
N ASP A 82 0.46 6.84 5.43
CA ASP A 82 0.92 6.55 6.79
C ASP A 82 1.12 5.04 6.97
N LEU A 83 0.17 4.22 6.50
CA LEU A 83 0.29 2.75 6.49
C LEU A 83 1.48 2.28 5.65
N SER A 84 1.68 2.84 4.46
CA SER A 84 2.84 2.55 3.61
C SER A 84 4.16 2.90 4.30
N THR A 85 4.19 4.02 5.03
CA THR A 85 5.36 4.45 5.81
C THR A 85 5.62 3.50 6.97
N PHE A 86 4.57 3.14 7.73
CA PHE A 86 4.64 2.19 8.83
C PHE A 86 5.19 0.84 8.37
N TYR A 87 4.56 0.23 7.36
CA TYR A 87 4.96 -1.05 6.81
C TYR A 87 6.45 -1.08 6.43
N ARG A 88 6.91 -0.09 5.65
CA ARG A 88 8.29 0.00 5.17
C ARG A 88 9.31 0.17 6.31
N THR A 89 8.93 0.78 7.42
CA THR A 89 9.83 1.02 8.56
C THR A 89 9.98 -0.21 9.47
N THR A 90 9.07 -1.19 9.40
CA THR A 90 9.21 -2.46 10.15
C THR A 90 10.34 -3.33 9.62
N LEU A 91 10.84 -4.28 10.42
CA LEU A 91 11.87 -5.23 9.99
C LEU A 91 11.36 -6.18 8.88
N PRO A 92 12.27 -6.69 8.01
CA PRO A 92 11.91 -7.62 6.94
C PRO A 92 11.12 -8.84 7.42
N THR A 93 11.39 -9.34 8.63
CA THR A 93 10.68 -10.46 9.25
C THR A 93 9.18 -10.21 9.37
N TYR A 94 8.77 -9.00 9.80
CA TYR A 94 7.36 -8.62 9.90
C TYR A 94 6.75 -8.29 8.55
N ARG A 95 7.52 -7.65 7.66
CA ARG A 95 7.06 -7.38 6.28
C ARG A 95 6.77 -8.68 5.52
N ASN A 96 7.59 -9.71 5.72
CA ASN A 96 7.36 -11.05 5.19
C ASN A 96 6.06 -11.68 5.75
N LYS A 97 5.75 -11.50 7.05
CA LYS A 97 4.48 -12.01 7.62
C LYS A 97 3.26 -11.38 6.94
N VAL A 98 3.29 -10.06 6.71
CA VAL A 98 2.21 -9.35 6.00
C VAL A 98 2.12 -9.80 4.54
N SER A 99 3.27 -9.98 3.87
CA SER A 99 3.30 -10.43 2.48
C SER A 99 2.71 -11.82 2.33
N LYS A 100 3.11 -12.77 3.18
CA LYS A 100 2.50 -14.12 3.26
C LYS A 100 1.00 -14.07 3.54
N ARG A 101 0.55 -13.16 4.40
CA ARG A 101 -0.88 -12.97 4.67
C ARG A 101 -1.63 -12.56 3.41
N ILE A 102 -1.04 -11.68 2.59
CA ILE A 102 -1.61 -11.24 1.32
C ILE A 102 -1.62 -12.39 0.30
N GLU A 103 -0.52 -13.16 0.17
CA GLU A 103 -0.46 -14.37 -0.68
C GLU A 103 -1.61 -15.33 -0.35
N ASN A 104 -1.78 -15.68 0.93
CA ASN A 104 -2.83 -16.59 1.38
C ASN A 104 -4.25 -16.04 1.12
N LEU A 105 -4.43 -14.71 1.22
CA LEU A 105 -5.71 -14.08 0.92
C LEU A 105 -6.01 -14.14 -0.58
N ILE A 106 -5.00 -13.92 -1.43
CA ILE A 106 -5.15 -14.03 -2.89
C ILE A 106 -5.55 -15.45 -3.28
N GLU A 107 -4.83 -16.45 -2.77
CA GLU A 107 -5.16 -17.85 -3.04
C GLU A 107 -6.57 -18.21 -2.55
N LYS A 108 -6.95 -17.76 -1.35
CA LYS A 108 -8.30 -17.97 -0.82
C LYS A 108 -9.39 -17.32 -1.69
N ASN A 109 -9.14 -16.12 -2.20
CA ASN A 109 -10.15 -15.31 -2.87
C ASN A 109 -10.28 -15.66 -4.36
N THR A 110 -9.21 -16.10 -5.01
CA THR A 110 -9.17 -16.30 -6.47
C THR A 110 -8.73 -17.69 -6.89
N GLY A 111 -8.36 -18.58 -5.96
CA GLY A 111 -7.80 -19.90 -6.26
C GLY A 111 -6.39 -19.88 -6.89
N ILE A 112 -5.77 -18.70 -7.04
CA ILE A 112 -4.47 -18.54 -7.70
C ILE A 112 -3.39 -18.37 -6.64
N SER A 113 -2.40 -19.26 -6.63
CA SER A 113 -1.22 -19.12 -5.78
C SER A 113 -0.20 -18.21 -6.45
N ILE A 114 0.18 -17.12 -5.76
CA ILE A 114 1.25 -16.22 -6.20
C ILE A 114 2.25 -16.00 -5.05
N LYS A 115 3.53 -15.83 -5.40
CA LYS A 115 4.56 -15.42 -4.44
C LYS A 115 4.76 -13.91 -4.52
N LEU A 116 4.58 -13.23 -3.40
CA LEU A 116 4.75 -11.80 -3.24
C LEU A 116 5.88 -11.50 -2.26
N PRO A 117 7.11 -11.25 -2.74
CA PRO A 117 8.22 -10.84 -1.88
C PRO A 117 7.94 -9.53 -1.16
N GLU A 118 8.39 -9.41 0.10
CA GLU A 118 8.15 -8.21 0.92
C GLU A 118 8.64 -6.90 0.31
N LYS A 119 9.79 -6.98 -0.37
CA LYS A 119 10.40 -5.85 -1.08
C LYS A 119 9.55 -5.40 -2.27
N LEU A 120 8.89 -6.33 -2.94
CA LEU A 120 8.00 -6.04 -4.06
C LEU A 120 6.74 -5.34 -3.58
N LEU A 121 6.12 -5.86 -2.52
CA LEU A 121 4.99 -5.20 -1.87
C LEU A 121 5.37 -3.79 -1.36
N CYS A 122 6.55 -3.62 -0.76
CA CYS A 122 7.07 -2.31 -0.37
C CYS A 122 7.12 -1.34 -1.57
N ALA A 123 7.64 -1.80 -2.71
CA ALA A 123 7.74 -1.00 -3.92
C ALA A 123 6.35 -0.62 -4.45
N TRP A 124 5.41 -1.56 -4.49
CA TRP A 124 4.03 -1.30 -4.93
C TRP A 124 3.31 -0.27 -4.05
N LEU A 125 3.34 -0.45 -2.72
CA LEU A 125 2.72 0.51 -1.80
C LEU A 125 3.32 1.91 -1.95
N ASN A 126 4.63 2.00 -2.18
CA ASN A 126 5.31 3.27 -2.41
C ASN A 126 4.89 3.93 -3.74
N SER A 127 4.78 3.16 -4.82
CA SER A 127 4.34 3.65 -6.13
C SER A 127 2.86 4.05 -6.13
N ILE A 128 1.99 3.29 -5.46
CA ILE A 128 0.57 3.65 -5.30
C ILE A 128 0.42 4.93 -4.47
N ARG A 129 1.23 5.09 -3.40
CA ARG A 129 1.26 6.34 -2.63
C ARG A 129 1.67 7.52 -3.51
N PHE A 130 2.68 7.34 -4.37
CA PHE A 130 3.09 8.35 -5.34
C PHE A 130 1.96 8.70 -6.31
N LEU A 131 1.29 7.70 -6.89
CA LEU A 131 0.15 7.91 -7.78
C LEU A 131 -0.97 8.71 -7.10
N ARG A 132 -1.36 8.32 -5.88
CA ARG A 132 -2.39 9.01 -5.10
C ARG A 132 -2.02 10.47 -4.84
N ASN A 133 -0.76 10.74 -4.51
CA ASN A 133 -0.29 12.11 -4.28
C ASN A 133 -0.31 12.94 -5.57
N ARG A 134 0.05 12.33 -6.71
CA ARG A 134 -0.05 13.01 -8.00
C ARG A 134 -1.49 13.39 -8.33
N ILE A 135 -2.42 12.45 -8.16
CA ILE A 135 -3.86 12.71 -8.35
C ILE A 135 -4.30 13.88 -7.47
N ALA A 136 -3.97 13.87 -6.18
CA ALA A 136 -4.36 14.93 -5.26
C ALA A 136 -3.76 16.32 -5.56
N HIS A 137 -2.68 16.41 -6.34
CA HIS A 137 -2.02 17.67 -6.68
C HIS A 137 -2.36 18.18 -8.08
N THR A 138 -2.59 17.28 -9.04
CA THR A 138 -2.72 17.66 -10.45
C THR A 138 -4.00 17.19 -11.10
N ASP A 139 -4.78 16.31 -10.45
CA ASP A 139 -6.01 15.66 -10.96
C ASP A 139 -5.91 14.92 -12.31
N ILE A 140 -4.75 14.97 -12.97
CA ILE A 140 -4.53 14.36 -14.28
C ILE A 140 -3.65 13.12 -14.13
N ILE A 141 -4.13 12.00 -14.67
CA ILE A 141 -3.39 10.73 -14.82
C ILE A 141 -3.50 10.13 -16.23
N TYR A 142 -4.44 10.64 -17.04
CA TYR A 142 -4.69 10.16 -18.39
C TYR A 142 -3.62 10.68 -19.36
N GLY A 143 -2.94 9.79 -20.08
CA GLY A 143 -1.93 10.16 -21.08
C GLY A 143 -0.60 10.66 -20.51
N ILE A 144 -0.39 10.54 -19.19
CA ILE A 144 0.84 10.98 -18.52
C ILE A 144 1.88 9.85 -18.48
N ASN A 145 3.14 10.22 -18.71
CA ASN A 145 4.29 9.41 -18.33
C ASN A 145 4.74 9.81 -16.92
N PHE A 146 4.63 8.88 -15.98
CA PHE A 146 5.07 9.04 -14.60
C PHE A 146 6.59 8.92 -14.51
N THR A 147 7.20 9.73 -13.64
CA THR A 147 8.63 9.66 -13.34
C THR A 147 9.01 8.39 -12.56
N ASN A 148 8.02 7.76 -11.92
CA ASN A 148 8.17 6.52 -11.18
C ASN A 148 7.32 5.42 -11.85
N THR A 149 7.82 4.19 -11.83
CA THR A 149 7.12 3.01 -12.37
C THR A 149 6.84 2.00 -11.26
N CYS A 150 5.87 1.13 -11.46
CA CYS A 150 5.68 0.00 -10.54
C CYS A 150 6.65 -1.14 -10.86
N ALA A 151 7.23 -1.73 -9.81
CA ALA A 151 8.07 -2.90 -9.93
C ALA A 151 7.28 -4.11 -10.48
N LYS A 152 7.93 -4.91 -11.32
CA LYS A 152 7.30 -6.00 -12.07
C LYS A 152 7.03 -7.22 -11.21
N HIS A 153 5.91 -7.89 -11.46
CA HIS A 153 5.64 -9.25 -10.99
C HIS A 153 5.88 -10.26 -12.11
N HIS A 154 6.46 -11.41 -11.79
CA HIS A 154 6.72 -12.47 -12.77
C HIS A 154 5.42 -13.05 -13.37
N SER A 155 4.32 -13.08 -12.61
CA SER A 155 3.04 -13.60 -13.11
C SER A 155 2.43 -12.78 -14.25
N ASP A 156 2.93 -11.57 -14.46
CA ASP A 156 2.40 -10.64 -15.46
C ASP A 156 3.43 -10.40 -16.59
N GLU A 157 4.38 -11.34 -16.76
CA GLU A 157 5.51 -11.24 -17.70
C GLU A 157 5.07 -10.99 -19.14
N GLU A 158 4.07 -11.71 -19.64
CA GLU A 158 3.50 -11.50 -20.99
C GLU A 158 3.00 -10.06 -21.17
N MET A 159 2.31 -9.52 -20.16
CA MET A 159 1.83 -8.14 -20.20
C MET A 159 3.00 -7.15 -20.16
N TYR A 160 4.08 -7.45 -19.44
CA TYR A 160 5.28 -6.61 -19.42
C TYR A 160 6.04 -6.61 -20.75
N VAL A 161 6.13 -7.74 -21.46
CA VAL A 161 6.71 -7.79 -22.82
C VAL A 161 5.97 -6.81 -23.73
N ASN A 162 4.64 -6.83 -23.68
CA ASN A 162 3.79 -5.92 -24.43
C ASN A 162 4.01 -4.46 -23.98
N ILE A 163 3.98 -4.16 -22.67
CA ILE A 163 4.24 -2.82 -22.14
C ILE A 163 5.59 -2.26 -22.62
N GLU A 164 6.63 -3.10 -22.67
CA GLU A 164 7.97 -2.69 -23.10
C GLU A 164 8.04 -2.40 -24.59
N LYS A 165 7.46 -3.26 -25.41
CA LYS A 165 7.37 -3.09 -26.87
C LYS A 165 6.80 -1.73 -27.25
N TYR A 166 5.77 -1.27 -26.54
CA TYR A 166 5.11 0.02 -26.80
C TYR A 166 5.63 1.18 -25.95
N LYS A 167 6.68 0.97 -25.15
CA LYS A 167 7.28 1.98 -24.25
C LYS A 167 6.29 2.57 -23.23
N TYR A 168 5.46 1.72 -22.63
CA TYR A 168 4.41 2.09 -21.67
C TYR A 168 4.79 1.86 -20.21
N GLN A 169 6.06 1.60 -19.90
CA GLN A 169 6.54 1.30 -18.54
C GLN A 169 6.24 2.44 -17.55
N GLN A 170 6.18 3.68 -18.04
CA GLN A 170 5.89 4.87 -17.26
C GLN A 170 4.41 5.24 -17.23
N ARG A 171 3.50 4.40 -17.73
CA ARG A 171 2.07 4.70 -17.77
C ARG A 171 1.30 4.03 -16.64
N LEU A 172 0.03 4.44 -16.50
CA LEU A 172 -0.87 3.98 -15.46
C LEU A 172 -1.00 2.45 -15.42
N VAL A 173 -0.88 1.78 -16.57
CA VAL A 173 -0.92 0.32 -16.71
C VAL A 173 -0.07 -0.43 -15.69
N THR A 174 1.15 0.04 -15.40
CA THR A 174 2.04 -0.65 -14.43
C THR A 174 1.52 -0.53 -13.00
N PHE A 175 0.84 0.57 -12.67
CA PHE A 175 0.17 0.76 -11.39
C PHE A 175 -1.08 -0.11 -11.28
N LEU A 176 -1.85 -0.26 -12.36
CA LEU A 176 -3.03 -1.13 -12.39
C LEU A 176 -2.66 -2.59 -12.16
N LEU A 177 -1.52 -3.08 -12.67
CA LEU A 177 -1.02 -4.43 -12.40
C LEU A 177 -0.76 -4.64 -10.90
N ALA A 178 -0.03 -3.72 -10.27
CA ALA A 178 0.23 -3.78 -8.83
C ALA A 178 -1.06 -3.69 -8.00
N MET A 179 -1.96 -2.77 -8.37
CA MET A 179 -3.25 -2.61 -7.70
C MET A 179 -4.12 -3.87 -7.83
N LYS A 180 -4.21 -4.48 -9.01
CA LYS A 180 -4.94 -5.74 -9.23
C LYS A 180 -4.55 -6.79 -8.19
N LYS A 181 -3.24 -7.04 -8.00
CA LYS A 181 -2.76 -8.03 -7.02
C LYS A 181 -3.14 -7.69 -5.58
N ILE A 182 -3.15 -6.40 -5.22
CA ILE A 182 -3.63 -5.97 -3.89
C ILE A 182 -5.14 -6.22 -3.77
N PHE A 183 -5.94 -5.86 -4.78
CA PHE A 183 -7.38 -6.10 -4.79
C PHE A 183 -7.75 -7.59 -4.75
N MET A 184 -6.95 -8.47 -5.36
CA MET A 184 -7.13 -9.92 -5.24
C MET A 184 -7.09 -10.41 -3.78
N SER A 185 -6.40 -9.70 -2.88
CA SER A 185 -6.34 -10.02 -1.45
C SER A 185 -7.48 -9.44 -0.61
N MET A 186 -8.32 -8.57 -1.20
CA MET A 186 -9.38 -7.86 -0.49
C MET A 186 -10.69 -8.68 -0.44
N PRO A 187 -11.63 -8.32 0.45
CA PRO A 187 -12.96 -8.94 0.45
C PRO A 187 -13.71 -8.75 -0.87
N GLU A 188 -14.72 -9.60 -1.09
CA GLU A 188 -15.44 -9.71 -2.37
C GLU A 188 -16.05 -8.39 -2.86
N ASN A 189 -16.61 -7.57 -1.97
CA ASN A 189 -17.15 -6.26 -2.31
C ASN A 189 -16.10 -5.34 -2.96
N ASN A 190 -14.85 -5.37 -2.50
CA ASN A 190 -13.78 -4.58 -3.10
C ASN A 190 -13.33 -5.12 -4.46
N ILE A 191 -13.38 -6.45 -4.65
CA ILE A 191 -13.12 -7.08 -5.94
C ILE A 191 -14.20 -6.68 -6.97
N ILE A 192 -15.46 -6.67 -6.56
CA ILE A 192 -16.59 -6.20 -7.38
C ILE A 192 -16.37 -4.73 -7.74
N GLU A 193 -16.10 -3.86 -6.76
CA GLU A 193 -15.84 -2.43 -6.98
C GLU A 193 -14.68 -2.19 -7.96
N TRP A 194 -13.61 -2.98 -7.87
CA TRP A 194 -12.50 -2.95 -8.82
C TRP A 194 -12.95 -3.30 -10.25
N ASN A 195 -13.66 -4.41 -10.43
CA ASN A 195 -14.15 -4.85 -11.74
C ASN A 195 -15.17 -3.87 -12.36
N GLU A 196 -16.05 -3.29 -11.53
CA GLU A 196 -16.99 -2.25 -11.96
C GLU A 196 -16.25 -0.97 -12.38
N THR A 197 -15.21 -0.59 -11.64
CA THR A 197 -14.38 0.59 -11.98
C THR A 197 -13.71 0.41 -13.33
N LEU A 198 -13.15 -0.77 -13.61
CA LEU A 198 -12.57 -1.08 -14.93
C LEU A 198 -13.63 -1.01 -16.02
N THR A 199 -14.82 -1.56 -15.79
CA THR A 199 -15.93 -1.52 -16.75
C THR A 199 -16.40 -0.09 -17.03
N LYS A 200 -16.46 0.78 -16.00
CA LYS A 200 -16.77 2.22 -16.18
C LYS A 200 -15.71 2.93 -17.04
N ILE A 201 -14.43 2.55 -16.90
CA ILE A 201 -13.35 3.10 -17.74
C ILE A 201 -13.50 2.62 -19.18
N GLU A 202 -13.79 1.33 -19.40
CA GLU A 202 -14.04 0.76 -20.74
C GLU A 202 -15.21 1.49 -21.42
N ASN A 203 -16.36 1.61 -20.75
CA ASN A 203 -17.55 2.26 -21.30
C ASN A 203 -17.27 3.72 -21.69
N LYS A 204 -16.58 4.48 -20.83
CA LYS A 204 -16.17 5.86 -21.17
C LYS A 204 -15.25 5.94 -22.38
N CYS A 205 -14.40 4.94 -22.61
CA CYS A 205 -13.56 4.89 -23.82
C CYS A 205 -14.39 4.55 -25.06
N SER A 206 -15.36 3.64 -24.94
CA SER A 206 -16.26 3.27 -26.03
C SER A 206 -17.24 4.38 -26.42
N GLU A 207 -17.72 5.16 -25.46
CA GLU A 207 -18.62 6.30 -25.67
C GLU A 207 -17.93 7.50 -26.33
N HIS A 208 -16.60 7.60 -26.22
CA HIS A 208 -15.85 8.77 -26.68
C HIS A 208 -14.63 8.39 -27.53
N ASN A 209 -14.73 8.61 -28.85
CA ASN A 209 -13.68 8.28 -29.84
C ASN A 209 -12.28 8.89 -29.56
N PHE A 210 -12.21 9.96 -28.76
CA PHE A 210 -10.94 10.62 -28.39
C PHE A 210 -10.32 10.08 -27.09
N ILE A 211 -11.08 9.32 -26.28
CA ILE A 211 -10.57 8.65 -25.08
C ILE A 211 -10.06 7.26 -25.48
N LYS A 212 -8.76 7.02 -25.34
CA LYS A 212 -8.09 5.80 -25.80
C LYS A 212 -7.43 5.09 -24.63
N LEU A 213 -7.69 3.80 -24.47
CA LEU A 213 -7.04 2.95 -23.46
C LEU A 213 -5.51 2.90 -23.61
N SER A 214 -5.01 3.04 -24.84
CA SER A 214 -3.56 3.18 -25.10
C SER A 214 -2.93 4.40 -24.41
N ARG A 215 -3.70 5.45 -24.10
CA ARG A 215 -3.22 6.59 -23.30
C ARG A 215 -2.99 6.22 -21.83
N LEU A 216 -3.69 5.21 -21.31
CA LEU A 216 -3.42 4.61 -19.99
C LEU A 216 -2.27 3.59 -20.03
N GLY A 217 -1.81 3.20 -21.22
CA GLY A 217 -0.80 2.18 -21.43
C GLY A 217 -1.37 0.77 -21.65
N VAL A 218 -2.66 0.66 -21.92
CA VAL A 218 -3.36 -0.60 -22.19
C VAL A 218 -3.39 -0.86 -23.69
N ILE A 219 -2.94 -2.03 -24.12
CA ILE A 219 -2.63 -2.31 -25.53
C ILE A 219 -3.83 -2.92 -26.27
N GLU A 220 -4.55 -3.85 -25.66
CA GLU A 220 -5.59 -4.65 -26.31
C GLU A 220 -6.95 -3.93 -26.47
N ASN A 221 -6.99 -2.61 -26.27
CA ASN A 221 -8.22 -1.82 -26.22
C ASN A 221 -9.33 -2.43 -25.32
N ASN A 222 -8.96 -3.25 -24.34
CA ASN A 222 -9.84 -3.78 -23.31
C ASN A 222 -9.06 -3.89 -21.99
N LEU A 223 -9.77 -3.89 -20.87
CA LEU A 223 -9.24 -4.02 -19.52
C LEU A 223 -9.49 -5.41 -18.93
N SER A 224 -9.83 -6.40 -19.77
CA SER A 224 -10.17 -7.77 -19.32
C SER A 224 -9.03 -8.41 -18.51
N TYR A 225 -7.77 -8.22 -18.94
CA TYR A 225 -6.58 -8.68 -18.22
C TYR A 225 -6.53 -8.15 -16.77
N PHE A 226 -7.11 -6.99 -16.49
CA PHE A 226 -7.09 -6.38 -15.16
C PHE A 226 -8.25 -6.85 -14.28
N LYS A 227 -9.31 -7.42 -14.87
CA LYS A 227 -10.43 -7.95 -14.09
C LYS A 227 -9.95 -9.15 -13.26
N ILE A 228 -10.57 -9.29 -12.09
CA ILE A 228 -10.30 -10.39 -11.16
C ILE A 228 -11.47 -11.34 -11.30
N THR A 229 -11.20 -12.53 -11.82
CA THR A 229 -12.15 -13.65 -11.90
C THR A 229 -11.90 -14.60 -10.73
N LYS A 230 -12.98 -15.17 -10.20
CA LYS A 230 -12.91 -16.28 -9.24
C LYS A 230 -12.77 -17.60 -9.98
#